data_AF-W6JYD8-F1
#
_entry.id   AF-W6JYD8-F1
#
_cell.length_a   1.000
_cell.length_b   1.000
_cell.length_c   1.000
_cell.angle_alpha   90.00
_cell.angle_beta   90.00
_cell.angle_gamma   90.00
#
_symmetry.space_group_name_H-M   'P 1'
#
loop_
_entity.id
_entity.type
_entity.pdbx_description
1 polymer ?
#
loop_
_entity_poly.entity_id
_entity_poly.type
_entity_poly.pdbx_seq_one_letter_code
_entity_poly.pdbx_strand_id
1 'polypeptide(L)'
;MRSPFVLLDVHSDNHRRHGADAPPEPVADNPEVNVGTGSVDRSRFGPLIERFMTDLADPSLGCGPVDVRENVKFEGRQLAWWVHDRYPRVGCVLALEFEKTFMDEWTGVPDEQKIACATANLAAPLPGIETELDRLP
;
A
#
# COMPACT_ATOMS: atom_id res chain seq x y z
N MET A 1 -25.71 -6.51 11.55
CA MET A 1 -24.26 -6.39 11.76
C MET A 1 -23.71 -5.47 10.67
N ARG A 2 -22.65 -4.70 10.92
CA ARG A 2 -22.01 -3.90 9.85
C ARG A 2 -21.11 -4.84 9.03
N SER A 3 -21.17 -4.77 7.71
CA SER A 3 -20.28 -5.55 6.83
C SER A 3 -18.82 -5.10 7.04
N PRO A 4 -17.84 -6.02 7.07
CA PRO A 4 -16.43 -5.67 7.04
C PRO A 4 -16.09 -4.86 5.80
N PHE A 5 -15.07 -4.01 5.90
CA PHE A 5 -14.57 -3.23 4.76
C PHE A 5 -13.06 -3.06 4.84
N VAL A 6 -12.46 -2.85 3.66
CA VAL A 6 -11.08 -2.38 3.54
C VAL A 6 -11.10 -0.92 3.11
N LEU A 7 -10.25 -0.11 3.73
CA LEU A 7 -9.92 1.25 3.29
C LEU A 7 -8.47 1.25 2.80
N LEU A 8 -8.27 1.61 1.54
CA LEU A 8 -6.94 1.86 0.99
C LEU A 8 -6.61 3.32 1.22
N ASP A 9 -5.66 3.60 2.10
CA ASP A 9 -5.16 4.94 2.40
C ASP A 9 -3.88 5.16 1.58
N VAL A 10 -4.03 5.71 0.38
CA VAL A 10 -2.99 5.73 -0.67
C VAL A 10 -2.19 7.03 -0.65
N HIS A 11 -0.89 6.91 -0.44
CA HIS A 11 0.07 8.01 -0.38
C HIS A 11 1.30 7.73 -1.26
N SER A 12 2.16 8.73 -1.36
CA SER A 12 3.48 8.56 -1.94
C SER A 12 4.50 9.38 -1.17
N ASP A 13 5.66 8.78 -0.94
CA ASP A 13 6.80 9.44 -0.34
C ASP A 13 7.74 9.99 -1.43
N ASN A 14 8.78 10.71 -1.03
CA ASN A 14 9.74 11.23 -1.99
C ASN A 14 10.91 10.25 -2.18
N HIS A 15 11.11 9.78 -3.41
CA HIS A 15 12.27 9.03 -3.89
C HIS A 15 13.57 9.83 -3.69
N ARG A 16 13.57 11.14 -3.94
CA ARG A 16 14.73 12.05 -3.74
C ARG A 16 14.38 13.17 -2.78
N ARG A 17 14.21 12.82 -1.52
CA ARG A 17 13.81 13.74 -0.45
C ARG A 17 14.76 14.93 -0.25
N HIS A 18 16.05 14.73 -0.50
CA HIS A 18 17.10 15.70 -0.15
C HIS A 18 17.45 16.69 -1.27
N GLY A 19 16.86 16.58 -2.47
CA GLY A 19 17.10 17.49 -3.59
C GLY A 19 17.01 16.80 -4.94
N ALA A 20 16.84 17.57 -6.02
CA ALA A 20 16.74 17.02 -7.38
C ALA A 20 17.97 16.21 -7.80
N ASP A 21 19.16 16.68 -7.39
CA ASP A 21 20.46 16.05 -7.67
C ASP A 21 20.95 15.15 -6.52
N ALA A 22 20.16 14.99 -5.45
CA ALA A 22 20.51 14.09 -4.35
C ALA A 22 20.37 12.62 -4.79
N PRO A 23 21.14 11.69 -4.19
CA PRO A 23 20.89 10.28 -4.39
C PRO A 23 19.47 9.90 -3.93
N PRO A 24 18.86 8.86 -4.53
CA PRO A 24 17.65 8.25 -3.99
C PRO A 24 17.79 7.83 -2.53
N GLU A 25 16.66 7.75 -1.85
CA GLU A 25 16.60 7.14 -0.53
C GLU A 25 17.02 5.65 -0.59
N PRO A 26 17.63 5.08 0.49
CA PRO A 26 18.13 3.71 0.45
C PRO A 26 17.00 2.69 0.32
N VAL A 27 17.06 1.81 -0.68
CA VAL A 27 16.05 0.74 -0.90
C VAL A 27 15.82 -0.09 0.35
N ALA A 28 16.83 -0.33 1.19
CA ALA A 28 16.68 -1.10 2.44
C ALA A 28 15.53 -0.57 3.33
N ASP A 29 15.36 0.74 3.41
CA ASP A 29 14.35 1.40 4.24
C ASP A 29 13.15 1.94 3.44
N ASN A 30 13.19 1.77 2.11
CA ASN A 30 12.25 2.39 1.16
C ASN A 30 11.86 1.37 0.09
N PRO A 31 10.89 0.48 0.35
CA PRO A 31 10.32 -0.37 -0.69
C PRO A 31 9.60 0.46 -1.75
N GLU A 32 9.41 -0.12 -2.94
CA GLU A 32 8.56 0.49 -3.98
C GLU A 32 7.13 0.69 -3.45
N VAL A 33 6.61 -0.25 -2.67
CA VAL A 33 5.36 -0.10 -1.92
C VAL A 33 5.51 -0.57 -0.48
N ASN A 34 5.37 0.35 0.46
CA ASN A 34 5.21 0.02 1.88
C ASN A 34 3.72 -0.19 2.20
N VAL A 35 3.40 -1.30 2.86
CA VAL A 35 2.05 -1.58 3.39
C VAL A 35 2.06 -1.39 4.90
N GLY A 36 1.51 -0.27 5.36
CA GLY A 36 1.39 0.08 6.77
C GLY A 36 0.16 -0.55 7.42
N THR A 37 0.39 -1.38 8.43
CA THR A 37 -0.64 -2.19 9.11
C THR A 37 -0.55 -2.13 10.64
N GLY A 38 0.23 -1.19 11.21
CA GLY A 38 0.62 -1.22 12.63
C GLY A 38 -0.51 -1.14 13.66
N SER A 39 -1.72 -0.74 13.24
CA SER A 39 -2.92 -0.74 14.10
C SER A 39 -3.98 -1.78 13.69
N VAL A 40 -3.72 -2.56 12.64
CA VAL A 40 -4.66 -3.57 12.16
C VAL A 40 -4.70 -4.75 13.12
N ASP A 41 -5.90 -5.27 13.39
CA ASP A 41 -6.07 -6.56 14.06
C ASP A 41 -5.59 -7.70 13.15
N ARG A 42 -4.29 -8.01 13.21
CA ARG A 42 -3.66 -9.09 12.41
C ARG A 42 -4.28 -10.45 12.68
N SER A 43 -4.89 -10.69 13.85
CA SER A 43 -5.55 -11.97 14.14
C SER A 43 -6.79 -12.19 13.27
N ARG A 44 -7.43 -11.10 12.82
CA ARG A 44 -8.63 -11.14 11.98
C ARG A 44 -8.34 -10.88 10.51
N PHE A 45 -7.51 -9.89 10.20
CA PHE A 45 -7.24 -9.45 8.83
C PHE A 45 -5.89 -9.97 8.28
N GLY A 46 -5.21 -10.85 9.01
CA GLY A 46 -3.92 -11.43 8.62
C GLY A 46 -3.90 -12.00 7.20
N PRO A 47 -4.80 -12.96 6.88
CA PRO A 47 -4.89 -13.55 5.55
C PRO A 47 -5.19 -12.53 4.44
N LEU A 48 -5.99 -11.50 4.73
CA LEU A 48 -6.31 -10.44 3.77
C LEU A 48 -5.06 -9.61 3.43
N ILE A 49 -4.28 -9.22 4.44
CA ILE A 49 -3.03 -8.47 4.26
C ILE A 49 -2.02 -9.30 3.47
N GLU A 50 -1.84 -10.57 3.85
CA GLU A 50 -0.93 -11.49 3.17
C GLU A 50 -1.32 -11.68 1.70
N ARG A 51 -2.62 -11.83 1.44
CA ARG A 51 -3.14 -11.95 0.08
C ARG A 51 -2.91 -10.68 -0.72
N PHE A 52 -3.21 -9.51 -0.16
CA PHE A 52 -2.99 -8.22 -0.81
C PHE A 52 -1.52 -8.05 -1.22
N MET A 53 -0.59 -8.29 -0.29
CA MET A 53 0.84 -8.14 -0.56
C MET A 53 1.35 -9.15 -1.59
N THR A 54 0.86 -10.39 -1.53
CA THR A 54 1.25 -11.44 -2.49
C THR A 54 0.78 -11.08 -3.89
N ASP A 55 -0.50 -10.70 -4.05
CA ASP A 55 -1.06 -10.36 -5.35
C ASP A 55 -0.43 -9.07 -5.92
N LEU A 56 -0.12 -8.09 -5.07
CA LEU A 56 0.56 -6.85 -5.50
C LEU A 56 2.01 -7.10 -5.96
N ALA A 57 2.71 -8.06 -5.35
CA ALA A 57 4.07 -8.42 -5.72
C ALA A 57 4.14 -9.37 -6.93
N ASP A 58 3.02 -9.96 -7.35
CA ASP A 58 2.99 -10.95 -8.43
C ASP A 58 3.13 -10.26 -9.81
N PRO A 59 4.25 -10.49 -10.54
CA PRO A 59 4.50 -9.86 -11.83
C PRO A 59 3.51 -10.30 -12.93
N SER A 60 2.75 -11.37 -12.71
CA SER A 60 1.78 -11.90 -13.67
C SER A 60 0.38 -11.27 -13.53
N LEU A 61 0.08 -10.61 -12.40
CA LEU A 61 -1.21 -9.96 -12.15
C LEU A 61 -1.19 -8.47 -12.50
N GLY A 62 -0.01 -7.84 -12.47
CA GLY A 62 0.18 -6.42 -12.70
C GLY A 62 1.07 -6.08 -13.91
N CYS A 63 1.66 -4.91 -13.82
CA CYS A 63 2.64 -4.32 -14.73
C CYS A 63 4.08 -4.64 -14.26
N GLY A 64 4.36 -5.93 -14.04
CA GLY A 64 5.68 -6.41 -13.61
C GLY A 64 5.87 -6.52 -12.09
N PRO A 65 7.06 -6.95 -11.64
CA PRO A 65 7.33 -7.20 -10.23
C PRO A 65 7.37 -5.89 -9.44
N VAL A 66 6.93 -5.93 -8.18
CA VAL A 66 6.94 -4.80 -7.24
C VAL A 66 7.61 -5.23 -5.95
N ASP A 67 8.53 -4.42 -5.42
CA ASP A 67 9.04 -4.60 -4.05
C ASP A 67 7.99 -4.13 -3.02
N VAL A 68 7.22 -5.09 -2.51
CA VAL A 68 6.16 -4.84 -1.52
C VAL A 68 6.61 -5.32 -0.14
N ARG A 69 6.65 -4.43 0.85
CA ARG A 69 7.05 -4.79 2.22
C ARG A 69 6.14 -4.17 3.28
N GLU A 70 5.90 -4.92 4.36
CA GLU A 70 5.03 -4.51 5.46
C GLU A 70 5.80 -3.69 6.49
N ASN A 71 5.30 -2.52 6.87
CA ASN A 71 5.80 -1.71 8.01
C ASN A 71 7.30 -1.37 8.01
N VAL A 72 7.96 -1.32 6.84
CA VAL A 72 9.40 -0.98 6.77
C VAL A 72 9.62 0.51 6.99
N LYS A 73 8.90 1.34 6.24
CA LYS A 73 9.04 2.80 6.27
C LYS A 73 7.98 3.44 7.17
N PHE A 74 6.78 2.88 7.15
CA PHE A 74 5.60 3.50 7.73
C PHE A 74 4.56 2.48 8.17
N GLU A 75 4.00 2.67 9.35
CA GLU A 75 3.04 1.73 9.96
C GLU A 75 1.57 2.18 9.86
N GLY A 76 1.29 3.29 9.18
CA GLY A 76 0.00 3.98 9.29
C GLY A 76 -0.05 4.95 10.48
N ARG A 77 -0.94 5.94 10.43
CA ARG A 77 -1.14 6.93 11.51
C ARG A 77 -2.63 7.25 11.72
N GLN A 78 -2.95 8.53 11.92
CA GLN A 78 -4.20 9.02 12.48
C GLN A 78 -5.45 8.45 11.80
N LEU A 79 -5.50 8.39 10.46
CA LEU A 79 -6.68 7.86 9.76
C LEU A 79 -6.89 6.37 10.06
N ALA A 80 -5.85 5.55 9.88
CA ALA A 80 -5.91 4.12 10.17
C ALA A 80 -6.36 3.86 11.63
N TRP A 81 -5.74 4.56 12.57
CA TRP A 81 -6.00 4.37 14.00
C TRP A 81 -7.42 4.79 14.38
N TRP A 82 -7.88 5.92 13.85
CA TRP A 82 -9.25 6.39 14.05
C TRP A 82 -10.27 5.41 13.47
N VAL A 83 -10.03 4.84 12.28
CA VAL A 83 -10.92 3.84 11.68
C VAL A 83 -10.98 2.58 12.55
N HIS A 84 -9.85 2.06 12.99
CA HIS A 84 -9.81 0.85 13.81
C HIS A 84 -10.45 1.04 15.19
N ASP A 85 -10.33 2.22 15.80
CA ASP A 85 -11.04 2.57 17.05
C ASP A 85 -12.56 2.71 16.81
N ARG A 86 -12.96 3.36 15.71
CA ARG A 86 -14.36 3.64 15.41
C ARG A 86 -15.13 2.42 14.89
N TYR A 87 -14.44 1.49 14.24
CA TYR A 87 -14.97 0.29 13.58
C TYR A 87 -14.19 -0.97 13.97
N PRO A 88 -14.11 -1.30 15.28
CA PRO A 88 -13.30 -2.40 15.75
C PRO A 88 -13.76 -3.71 15.11
N ARG A 89 -12.80 -4.52 14.64
CA ARG A 89 -13.04 -5.79 13.92
C ARG A 89 -13.85 -5.68 12.62
N VAL A 90 -14.19 -4.48 12.16
CA VAL A 90 -15.00 -4.26 10.94
C VAL A 90 -14.19 -3.56 9.87
N GLY A 91 -13.49 -2.47 10.21
CA GLY A 91 -12.61 -1.78 9.29
C GLY A 91 -11.19 -2.36 9.30
N CYS A 92 -10.61 -2.53 8.13
CA CYS A 92 -9.19 -2.79 7.92
C CYS A 92 -8.62 -1.67 7.04
N VAL A 93 -7.63 -0.93 7.53
CA VAL A 93 -6.94 0.11 6.76
C VAL A 93 -5.57 -0.40 6.34
N LEU A 94 -5.31 -0.35 5.03
CA LEU A 94 -3.98 -0.55 4.46
C LEU A 94 -3.41 0.83 4.13
N ALA A 95 -2.44 1.30 4.91
CA ALA A 95 -1.77 2.57 4.67
C ALA A 95 -0.64 2.37 3.67
N LEU A 96 -0.89 2.70 2.40
CA LEU A 96 0.03 2.45 1.31
C LEU A 96 0.91 3.68 1.09
N GLU A 97 2.21 3.48 1.07
CA GLU A 97 3.18 4.50 0.65
C GLU A 97 3.92 3.98 -0.58
N PHE A 98 3.67 4.63 -1.71
CA PHE A 98 4.37 4.35 -2.97
C PHE A 98 5.63 5.20 -3.07
N GLU A 99 6.76 4.58 -3.38
CA GLU A 99 7.94 5.32 -3.78
C GLU A 99 7.63 6.08 -5.08
N LYS A 100 7.81 7.40 -5.05
CA LYS A 100 7.42 8.29 -6.15
C LYS A 100 8.45 8.32 -7.27
N THR A 101 8.67 7.15 -7.87
CA THR A 101 9.47 6.97 -9.09
C THR A 101 8.69 7.32 -10.36
N PHE A 102 7.38 7.55 -10.24
CA PHE A 102 6.44 7.86 -11.31
C PHE A 102 6.33 9.34 -11.67
N MET A 103 7.17 10.20 -11.08
CA MET A 103 7.29 11.61 -11.47
C MET A 103 8.65 12.17 -11.06
N ASP A 104 9.00 13.32 -11.62
CA ASP A 104 10.03 14.17 -11.04
C ASP A 104 9.39 15.07 -9.97
N GLU A 105 9.80 14.86 -8.72
CA GLU A 105 9.18 15.43 -7.52
C GLU A 105 9.46 16.93 -7.33
N TRP A 106 10.51 17.42 -7.98
CA TRP A 106 11.02 18.78 -7.83
C TRP A 106 10.50 19.70 -8.92
N THR A 107 10.33 19.18 -10.13
CA THR A 107 9.71 19.87 -11.26
C THR A 107 8.19 19.68 -11.30
N GLY A 108 7.68 18.61 -10.67
CA GLY A 108 6.26 18.26 -10.68
C GLY A 108 5.80 17.55 -11.96
N VAL A 109 6.73 17.10 -12.82
CA VAL A 109 6.39 16.48 -14.10
C VAL A 109 6.14 14.97 -13.93
N PRO A 110 4.93 14.47 -14.22
CA PRO A 110 4.61 13.05 -14.12
C PRO A 110 5.17 12.21 -15.27
N ASP A 111 5.46 10.94 -14.99
CA ASP A 111 5.64 9.88 -15.97
C ASP A 111 4.34 9.07 -16.06
N GLU A 112 3.54 9.38 -17.08
CA GLU A 112 2.21 8.79 -17.30
C GLU A 112 2.27 7.26 -17.43
N GLN A 113 3.34 6.70 -17.99
CA GLN A 113 3.47 5.25 -18.15
C GLN A 113 3.68 4.58 -16.79
N LYS A 114 4.51 5.17 -15.93
CA LYS A 114 4.71 4.67 -14.58
C LYS A 114 3.48 4.83 -13.70
N ILE A 115 2.72 5.93 -13.84
CA ILE A 115 1.44 6.10 -13.16
C ILE A 115 0.44 5.02 -13.58
N ALA A 116 0.32 4.75 -14.89
CA ALA A 116 -0.54 3.69 -15.40
C ALA A 116 -0.12 2.31 -14.87
N CYS A 117 1.19 2.06 -14.81
CA CYS A 117 1.77 0.83 -14.27
C CYS A 117 1.46 0.65 -12.77
N ALA A 118 1.69 1.69 -11.96
CA ALA A 118 1.37 1.69 -10.53
C ALA A 118 -0.14 1.51 -10.28
N THR A 119 -0.99 2.11 -11.12
CA THR A 119 -2.45 1.95 -11.06
C THR A 119 -2.86 0.51 -11.37
N ALA A 120 -2.26 -0.11 -12.40
CA ALA A 120 -2.51 -1.50 -12.74
C ALA A 120 -2.07 -2.44 -11.61
N ASN A 121 -0.91 -2.20 -11.01
CA ASN A 121 -0.41 -2.95 -9.85
C ASN A 121 -1.35 -2.83 -8.65
N LEU A 122 -1.80 -1.62 -8.30
CA LEU A 122 -2.73 -1.42 -7.19
C LEU A 122 -4.11 -2.06 -7.42
N ALA A 123 -4.54 -2.18 -8.67
CA ALA A 123 -5.81 -2.83 -9.02
C ALA A 123 -5.74 -4.36 -8.94
N ALA A 124 -4.57 -4.96 -9.21
CA ALA A 124 -4.36 -6.41 -9.22
C ALA A 124 -4.83 -7.15 -7.94
N PRO A 125 -4.55 -6.68 -6.71
CA PRO A 125 -4.98 -7.38 -5.49
C PRO A 125 -6.45 -7.17 -5.11
N LEU A 126 -7.21 -6.28 -5.79
CA LEU A 126 -8.59 -5.96 -5.38
C LEU A 126 -9.53 -7.18 -5.40
N PRO A 127 -9.54 -8.06 -6.42
CA PRO A 127 -10.35 -9.28 -6.39
C PRO A 127 -9.94 -10.25 -5.26
N GLY A 128 -8.65 -10.27 -4.92
CA GLY A 128 -8.12 -11.03 -3.79
C GLY A 128 -8.65 -10.51 -2.46
N ILE A 129 -8.68 -9.18 -2.28
CA ILE A 129 -9.28 -8.52 -1.10
C ILE A 129 -10.76 -8.88 -0.97
N GLU A 130 -11.54 -8.79 -2.05
CA GLU A 130 -12.97 -9.12 -2.03
C GLU A 130 -13.18 -10.58 -1.58
N THR A 131 -12.38 -11.50 -2.12
CA THR A 131 -12.42 -12.92 -1.74
C THR A 131 -12.13 -13.14 -0.24
N GLU A 132 -11.13 -12.44 0.31
CA GLU A 132 -10.79 -12.58 1.73
C GLU A 132 -11.80 -11.88 2.65
N LEU A 133 -12.41 -10.78 2.22
CA LEU A 133 -13.50 -10.11 2.94
C LEU A 133 -14.71 -11.03 3.12
N ASP A 134 -15.10 -11.77 2.08
CA ASP A 134 -16.23 -12.71 2.11
C ASP A 134 -15.99 -13.92 3.03
N ARG A 135 -14.72 -14.20 3.35
CA ARG A 135 -14.32 -15.29 4.26
C ARG A 135 -14.29 -14.87 5.71
N LEU A 136 -14.41 -13.56 6.02
CA LEU A 136 -14.38 -13.09 7.39
C LEU A 136 -15.60 -13.57 8.17
N PRO A 137 -15.39 -14.11 9.39
CA PRO A 137 -16.48 -14.61 10.23
C PRO A 137 -17.28 -13.49 10.89
#